data_AF-A0A0E1XBL6-F1
#
_entry.id   AF-A0A0E1XBL6-F1
#
_cell.length_a   1.000
_cell.length_b   1.000
_cell.length_c   1.000
_cell.angle_alpha   90.00
_cell.angle_beta   90.00
_cell.angle_gamma   90.00
#
_symmetry.space_group_name_H-M   'P 1'
#
loop_
_entity.id
_entity.type
_entity.pdbx_description
1 polymer ?
#
loop_
_entity_poly.entity_id
_entity_poly.type
_entity_poly.pdbx_seq_one_letter_code
_entity_poly.pdbx_strand_id
1 'polypeptide(L)'
;MTEFNPITTLKINDGEKDYEVEAKVTFAFDRKAEKFSEDSEDGRKGAMPGFNVIFNGLLESRNKAILQFWECATAYLKNPPTREQLEKAIDDFITENEDTLPLLQGALDKLNNSGFFKRESRSYWMTLNKAPNMAKSEDKEMTKAGIEMMKENYKEIMGAEPYTITQK
;
A
#
# COMPACT_ATOMS: atom_id res chain seq x y z
N MET A 1 11.19 -8.35 16.97
CA MET A 1 9.86 -8.23 16.34
C MET A 1 9.52 -6.76 16.40
N THR A 2 9.23 -6.16 15.25
CA THR A 2 8.71 -4.80 15.14
C THR A 2 7.36 -4.72 15.85
N GLU A 3 7.16 -3.66 16.64
CA GLU A 3 5.89 -3.43 17.31
C GLU A 3 4.82 -3.08 16.26
N PHE A 4 3.66 -3.74 16.35
CA PHE A 4 2.55 -3.48 15.45
C PHE A 4 1.70 -2.34 16.02
N ASN A 5 1.85 -1.14 15.45
CA ASN A 5 1.17 0.08 15.87
C ASN A 5 0.67 0.86 14.64
N PRO A 6 -0.36 0.36 13.93
CA PRO A 6 -0.81 0.93 12.67
C PRO A 6 -1.47 2.31 12.84
N ILE A 7 -1.04 3.28 12.03
CA ILE A 7 -1.69 4.59 11.93
C ILE A 7 -2.74 4.58 10.84
N THR A 8 -4.00 4.67 11.26
CA THR A 8 -5.16 4.72 10.36
C THR A 8 -5.91 6.04 10.40
N THR A 9 -5.35 7.05 11.06
CA THR A 9 -5.89 8.40 11.13
C THR A 9 -4.74 9.41 11.02
N LEU A 10 -4.92 10.45 10.20
CA LEU A 10 -3.98 11.57 10.12
C LEU A 10 -4.59 12.82 10.73
N LYS A 11 -3.77 13.57 11.45
CA LYS A 11 -4.08 14.94 11.85
C LYS A 11 -3.73 15.86 10.67
N ILE A 12 -4.73 16.56 10.14
CA ILE A 12 -4.59 17.50 9.03
C ILE A 12 -4.79 18.92 9.56
N ASN A 13 -3.92 19.83 9.10
CA ASN A 13 -4.11 21.26 9.24
C ASN A 13 -4.46 21.86 7.87
N ASP A 14 -5.59 22.55 7.74
CA ASP A 14 -6.01 23.20 6.49
C ASP A 14 -5.63 24.69 6.40
N GLY A 15 -4.85 25.19 7.34
CA GLY A 15 -4.52 26.61 7.51
C GLY A 15 -5.48 27.38 8.41
N GLU A 16 -6.68 26.85 8.66
CA GLU A 16 -7.68 27.47 9.56
C GLU A 16 -7.90 26.64 10.83
N LYS A 17 -7.85 25.31 10.71
CA LYS A 17 -8.09 24.39 11.82
C LYS A 17 -7.33 23.07 11.69
N ASP A 18 -7.14 22.45 12.83
CA ASP A 18 -6.72 21.05 12.93
C ASP A 18 -7.96 20.16 12.93
N TYR A 19 -7.90 19.05 12.19
CA TYR A 19 -8.91 18.01 12.22
C TYR A 19 -8.30 16.64 11.92
N GLU A 20 -9.00 15.58 12.30
CA GLU A 20 -8.55 14.21 12.07
C GLU A 20 -9.30 13.59 10.89
N VAL A 21 -8.57 12.82 10.09
CA VAL A 21 -9.13 12.08 8.96
C VAL A 21 -8.78 10.61 9.07
N GLU A 22 -9.81 9.77 9.13
CA GLU A 22 -9.67 8.31 9.09
C GLU A 22 -9.44 7.81 7.67
N ALA A 23 -8.46 6.92 7.49
CA ALA A 23 -8.27 6.18 6.24
C ALA A 23 -9.40 5.17 5.99
N LYS A 24 -10.09 5.30 4.86
CA LYS A 24 -11.12 4.34 4.41
C LYS A 24 -10.88 3.86 2.98
N VAL A 25 -10.74 2.54 2.86
CA VAL A 25 -10.56 1.85 1.58
C VAL A 25 -11.93 1.41 1.04
N THR A 26 -12.65 2.34 0.40
CA THR A 26 -14.00 2.12 -0.18
C THR A 26 -13.96 2.16 -1.71
N PHE A 27 -15.10 2.12 -2.40
CA PHE A 27 -15.16 2.38 -3.85
C PHE A 27 -14.54 3.73 -4.27
N ALA A 28 -14.51 4.73 -3.37
CA ALA A 28 -13.82 5.99 -3.65
C ALA A 28 -12.30 5.83 -3.71
N PHE A 29 -11.74 4.91 -2.91
CA PHE A 29 -10.33 4.55 -2.96
C PHE A 29 -9.99 3.98 -4.33
N ASP A 30 -10.75 2.97 -4.76
CA ASP A 30 -10.52 2.25 -6.02
C ASP A 30 -10.51 3.22 -7.23
N ARG A 31 -11.57 4.02 -7.35
CA ARG A 31 -11.69 5.04 -8.41
C ARG A 31 -10.55 6.08 -8.37
N LYS A 32 -10.09 6.46 -7.18
CA LYS A 32 -8.98 7.43 -7.06
C LYS A 32 -7.65 6.76 -7.44
N ALA A 33 -7.48 5.47 -7.11
CA ALA A 33 -6.27 4.70 -7.39
C ALA A 33 -6.00 4.57 -8.89
N GLU A 34 -7.04 4.53 -9.74
CA GLU A 34 -6.90 4.50 -11.21
C GLU A 34 -5.90 5.54 -11.75
N LYS A 35 -5.81 6.72 -11.12
CA LYS A 35 -4.87 7.80 -11.49
C LYS A 35 -3.40 7.45 -11.32
N PHE A 36 -3.10 6.44 -10.54
CA PHE A 36 -1.75 5.97 -10.26
C PHE A 36 -1.40 4.70 -11.05
N SER A 37 -2.23 4.31 -12.01
CA SER A 37 -1.89 3.21 -12.90
C SER A 37 -0.67 3.58 -13.74
N GLU A 38 0.26 2.66 -13.89
CA GLU A 38 1.50 2.86 -14.64
C GLU A 38 1.47 2.03 -15.92
N ASP A 39 1.82 2.63 -17.05
CA ASP A 39 1.95 1.89 -18.31
C ASP A 39 3.10 0.88 -18.20
N SER A 40 2.95 -0.29 -18.82
CA SER A 40 4.05 -1.25 -18.88
C SER A 40 5.21 -0.67 -19.70
N GLU A 41 6.42 -0.63 -19.13
CA GLU A 41 7.63 -0.19 -19.85
C GLU A 41 7.93 -1.06 -21.10
N ASP A 42 7.44 -2.31 -21.12
CA ASP A 42 7.76 -3.32 -22.15
C ASP A 42 6.76 -3.39 -23.31
N GLY A 43 5.76 -2.51 -23.40
CA GLY A 43 4.71 -2.56 -24.42
C GLY A 43 3.82 -3.82 -24.38
N ARG A 44 3.90 -4.63 -23.32
CA ARG A 44 2.97 -5.73 -23.05
C ARG A 44 1.62 -5.15 -22.62
N LYS A 45 0.53 -5.50 -23.31
CA LYS A 45 -0.81 -4.97 -23.02
C LYS A 45 -1.17 -5.05 -21.54
N GLY A 46 -1.33 -3.87 -20.93
CA GLY A 46 -1.96 -3.66 -19.63
C GLY A 46 -1.15 -2.69 -18.77
N ALA A 47 -1.71 -1.51 -18.47
CA ALA A 47 -1.20 -0.68 -17.38
C ALA A 47 -1.30 -1.47 -16.06
N MET A 48 -0.26 -1.41 -15.23
CA MET A 48 -0.32 -1.92 -13.86
C MET A 48 -1.44 -1.16 -13.14
N PRO A 49 -2.49 -1.85 -12.64
CA PRO A 49 -3.58 -1.17 -11.95
C PRO A 49 -3.06 -0.34 -10.78
N GLY A 50 -3.63 0.83 -10.55
CA GLY A 50 -3.19 1.72 -9.48
C GLY A 50 -3.19 1.08 -8.08
N PHE A 51 -4.11 0.14 -7.80
CA PHE A 51 -4.05 -0.67 -6.57
C PHE A 51 -2.70 -1.40 -6.46
N ASN A 52 -2.27 -2.11 -7.52
CA ASN A 52 -0.99 -2.82 -7.53
C ASN A 52 0.19 -1.88 -7.39
N VAL A 53 0.16 -0.71 -8.05
CA VAL A 53 1.23 0.29 -7.94
C VAL A 53 1.38 0.77 -6.49
N ILE A 54 0.27 1.11 -5.83
CA ILE A 54 0.28 1.52 -4.42
C ILE A 54 0.74 0.35 -3.53
N PHE A 55 0.15 -0.83 -3.70
CA PHE A 55 0.44 -1.98 -2.86
C PHE A 55 1.92 -2.39 -2.95
N ASN A 56 2.48 -2.48 -4.16
CA ASN A 56 3.91 -2.73 -4.37
C ASN A 56 4.77 -1.67 -3.70
N GLY A 57 4.45 -0.40 -3.91
CA GLY A 57 5.20 0.70 -3.33
C GLY A 57 5.19 0.69 -1.79
N LEU A 58 4.09 0.25 -1.17
CA LEU A 58 4.01 0.06 0.29
C LEU A 58 4.89 -1.12 0.75
N LEU A 59 4.92 -2.23 0.01
CA LEU A 59 5.80 -3.37 0.30
C LEU A 59 7.28 -3.03 0.13
N GLU A 60 7.59 -2.03 -0.68
CA GLU A 60 8.94 -1.52 -0.88
C GLU A 60 9.25 -0.30 0.00
N SER A 61 8.39 0.01 0.97
CA SER A 61 8.53 1.13 1.90
C SER A 61 8.74 2.49 1.20
N ARG A 62 8.16 2.69 0.02
CA ARG A 62 8.29 3.94 -0.73
C ARG A 62 7.39 5.03 -0.14
N ASN A 63 7.97 6.16 0.29
CA ASN A 63 7.21 7.31 0.81
C ASN A 63 6.10 7.79 -0.15
N LYS A 64 6.36 7.76 -1.46
CA LYS A 64 5.37 8.10 -2.50
C LYS A 64 4.10 7.25 -2.37
N ALA A 65 4.24 5.96 -2.03
CA ALA A 65 3.12 5.05 -1.91
C ALA A 65 2.28 5.30 -0.65
N ILE A 66 2.90 5.77 0.44
CA ILE A 66 2.19 6.23 1.64
C ILE A 66 1.27 7.41 1.27
N LEU A 67 1.79 8.39 0.55
CA LEU A 67 1.00 9.53 0.09
C LEU A 67 -0.12 9.11 -0.87
N GLN A 68 0.18 8.26 -1.87
CA GLN A 68 -0.83 7.75 -2.80
C GLN A 68 -1.93 6.97 -2.08
N PHE A 69 -1.58 6.17 -1.07
CA PHE A 69 -2.54 5.50 -0.20
C PHE A 69 -3.45 6.52 0.48
N TRP A 70 -2.91 7.56 1.12
CA TRP A 70 -3.70 8.57 1.81
C TRP A 70 -4.56 9.42 0.86
N GLU A 71 -4.07 9.74 -0.33
CA GLU A 71 -4.87 10.38 -1.39
C GLU A 71 -6.10 9.54 -1.76
N CYS A 72 -5.97 8.22 -1.82
CA CYS A 72 -7.07 7.30 -2.09
C CYS A 72 -7.96 7.08 -0.86
N ALA A 73 -7.36 6.90 0.32
CA ALA A 73 -8.05 6.56 1.55
C ALA A 73 -8.90 7.70 2.11
N THR A 74 -8.66 8.93 1.68
CA THR A 74 -9.44 10.11 2.05
C THR A 74 -10.45 10.54 0.97
N ALA A 75 -10.42 9.92 -0.21
CA ALA A 75 -11.25 10.29 -1.37
C ALA A 75 -12.75 10.10 -1.17
N TYR A 76 -13.18 9.43 -0.10
CA TYR A 76 -14.59 9.29 0.27
C TYR A 76 -15.19 10.57 0.88
N LEU A 77 -14.36 11.48 1.36
CA LEU A 77 -14.80 12.74 1.96
C LEU A 77 -15.42 13.66 0.91
N LYS A 78 -16.41 14.46 1.32
CA LYS A 78 -17.00 15.49 0.46
C LYS A 78 -15.97 16.54 0.05
N ASN A 79 -15.11 16.93 0.99
CA ASN A 79 -13.98 17.84 0.81
C ASN A 79 -12.73 17.10 1.31
N PRO A 80 -12.10 16.25 0.48
CA PRO A 80 -10.90 15.53 0.88
C PRO A 80 -9.73 16.51 1.06
N PRO A 81 -8.77 16.23 1.95
CA PRO A 81 -7.53 16.99 2.04
C PRO A 81 -6.83 17.09 0.68
N THR A 82 -6.19 18.22 0.42
CA THR A 82 -5.36 18.40 -0.77
C THR A 82 -4.11 17.54 -0.67
N ARG A 83 -3.43 17.32 -1.79
CA ARG A 83 -2.15 16.61 -1.80
C ARG A 83 -1.13 17.27 -0.88
N GLU A 84 -1.00 18.60 -0.95
CA GLU A 84 -0.08 19.39 -0.12
C GLU A 84 -0.40 19.25 1.38
N GLN A 85 -1.69 19.21 1.75
CA GLN A 85 -2.11 18.98 3.14
C GLN A 85 -1.75 17.58 3.63
N LEU A 86 -1.90 16.56 2.77
CA LEU A 86 -1.50 15.19 3.10
C LEU A 86 0.02 15.05 3.19
N GLU A 87 0.77 15.63 2.25
CA GLU A 87 2.23 15.68 2.27
C GLU A 87 2.72 16.30 3.58
N LYS A 88 2.20 17.47 3.95
CA LYS A 88 2.55 18.11 5.22
C LYS A 88 2.22 17.23 6.44
N ALA A 89 1.03 16.64 6.50
CA ALA A 89 0.65 15.80 7.63
C ALA A 89 1.51 14.54 7.77
N ILE A 90 1.91 13.94 6.64
CA ILE A 90 2.83 12.80 6.61
C ILE A 90 4.23 13.24 7.02
N ASP A 91 4.73 14.36 6.51
CA ASP A 91 6.04 14.91 6.87
C ASP A 91 6.13 15.27 8.35
N ASP A 92 5.09 15.92 8.90
CA ASP A 92 4.99 16.24 10.33
C ASP A 92 5.03 14.94 11.15
N PHE A 93 4.25 13.92 10.76
CA PHE A 93 4.24 12.62 11.45
C PHE A 93 5.63 11.96 11.43
N ILE A 94 6.27 11.89 10.27
CA ILE A 94 7.59 11.25 10.12
C ILE A 94 8.65 12.02 10.91
N THR A 95 8.57 13.35 10.94
CA THR A 95 9.50 14.18 11.71
C THR A 95 9.33 13.96 13.22
N GLU A 96 8.10 13.83 13.70
CA GLU A 96 7.82 13.60 15.13
C GLU A 96 8.17 12.18 15.58
N ASN A 97 7.94 11.17 14.74
CA ASN A 97 8.09 9.75 15.09
C ASN A 97 9.41 9.14 14.60
N GLU A 98 10.18 9.85 13.79
CA GLU A 98 11.43 9.42 13.14
C GLU A 98 11.30 8.09 12.34
N ASP A 99 10.08 7.73 11.92
CA ASP A 99 9.80 6.47 11.25
C ASP A 99 8.53 6.55 10.37
N THR A 100 8.51 5.75 9.30
CA THR A 100 7.35 5.55 8.42
C THR A 100 6.58 4.27 8.72
N LEU A 101 7.16 3.36 9.51
CA LEU A 101 6.61 2.04 9.79
C LEU A 101 5.13 2.05 10.23
N PRO A 102 4.69 2.92 11.17
CA PRO A 102 3.27 2.97 11.58
C PRO A 102 2.31 3.31 10.42
N LEU A 103 2.73 4.19 9.50
CA LEU A 103 1.95 4.56 8.32
C LEU A 103 1.87 3.40 7.32
N LEU A 104 2.98 2.69 7.10
CA LEU A 104 3.03 1.48 6.26
C LEU A 104 2.12 0.38 6.82
N GLN A 105 2.20 0.12 8.13
CA GLN A 105 1.36 -0.84 8.83
C GLN A 105 -0.13 -0.50 8.69
N GLY A 106 -0.50 0.76 8.91
CA GLY A 106 -1.89 1.20 8.78
C GLY A 106 -2.43 1.08 7.35
N ALA A 107 -1.61 1.40 6.35
CA ALA A 107 -1.99 1.26 4.95
C ALA A 107 -2.20 -0.20 4.54
N LEU A 108 -1.22 -1.07 4.85
CA LEU A 108 -1.30 -2.49 4.54
C LEU A 108 -2.43 -3.18 5.32
N ASP A 109 -2.64 -2.85 6.59
CA ASP A 109 -3.75 -3.40 7.39
C ASP A 109 -5.11 -3.10 6.75
N LYS A 110 -5.37 -1.83 6.40
CA LYS A 110 -6.62 -1.43 5.75
C LYS A 110 -6.83 -2.18 4.43
N LEU A 111 -5.81 -2.29 3.59
CA LEU A 111 -5.93 -3.00 2.31
C LEU A 111 -6.15 -4.51 2.50
N ASN A 112 -5.43 -5.15 3.44
CA ASN A 112 -5.47 -6.60 3.64
C ASN A 112 -6.69 -7.10 4.40
N ASN A 113 -7.28 -6.26 5.27
CA ASN A 113 -8.35 -6.66 6.17
C ASN A 113 -9.71 -6.02 5.84
N SER A 114 -9.78 -5.08 4.89
CA SER A 114 -11.06 -4.50 4.47
C SER A 114 -11.93 -5.47 3.67
N GLY A 115 -13.25 -5.31 3.78
CA GLY A 115 -14.21 -6.03 2.93
C GLY A 115 -14.07 -5.74 1.43
N PHE A 116 -13.52 -4.57 1.07
CA PHE A 116 -13.33 -4.13 -0.31
C PHE A 116 -12.11 -4.76 -0.97
N PHE A 117 -10.95 -4.77 -0.29
CA PHE A 117 -9.67 -5.10 -0.93
C PHE A 117 -9.02 -6.41 -0.45
N LYS A 118 -9.48 -7.04 0.65
CA LYS A 118 -8.86 -8.29 1.15
C LYS A 118 -8.78 -9.40 0.09
N ARG A 119 -9.76 -9.46 -0.82
CA ARG A 119 -9.77 -10.45 -1.91
C ARG A 119 -8.75 -10.12 -2.98
N GLU A 120 -8.57 -8.83 -3.29
CA GLU A 120 -7.59 -8.36 -4.25
C GLU A 120 -6.17 -8.50 -3.71
N SER A 121 -5.89 -8.08 -2.47
CA SER A 121 -4.61 -8.32 -1.80
C SER A 121 -4.24 -9.81 -1.75
N ARG A 122 -5.22 -10.68 -1.46
CA ARG A 122 -5.00 -12.13 -1.49
C ARG A 122 -4.68 -12.64 -2.91
N SER A 123 -5.40 -12.15 -3.91
CA SER A 123 -5.17 -12.50 -5.32
C SER A 123 -3.78 -12.07 -5.79
N TYR A 124 -3.35 -10.88 -5.37
CA TYR A 124 -2.01 -10.34 -5.62
C TYR A 124 -0.92 -11.31 -5.10
N TRP A 125 -0.97 -11.68 -3.82
CA TRP A 125 -0.01 -12.62 -3.24
C TRP A 125 -0.05 -14.00 -3.87
N MET A 126 -1.24 -14.51 -4.22
CA MET A 126 -1.37 -15.77 -4.94
C MET A 126 -0.71 -15.73 -6.32
N THR A 127 -0.84 -14.61 -7.03
CA THR A 127 -0.27 -14.41 -8.35
C THR A 127 1.26 -14.33 -8.27
N LEU A 128 1.79 -13.54 -7.33
CA LEU A 128 3.23 -13.49 -7.06
C LEU A 128 3.80 -14.87 -6.76
N ASN A 129 3.21 -15.62 -5.84
CA ASN A 129 3.70 -16.95 -5.47
C ASN A 129 3.69 -17.97 -6.63
N LYS A 130 2.84 -17.75 -7.65
CA LYS A 130 2.80 -18.61 -8.85
C LYS A 130 3.73 -18.14 -9.96
N ALA A 131 4.20 -16.89 -9.94
CA ALA A 131 5.03 -16.33 -10.99
C ALA A 131 6.30 -17.14 -11.32
N PRO A 132 7.03 -17.74 -10.34
CA PRO A 132 8.20 -18.57 -10.65
C PRO A 132 7.89 -19.81 -11.50
N ASN A 133 6.65 -20.31 -11.47
CA ASN A 133 6.24 -21.45 -12.29
C ASN A 133 5.89 -21.05 -13.73
N MET A 134 5.70 -19.76 -13.98
CA MET A 134 5.42 -19.19 -15.30
C MET A 134 6.66 -18.53 -15.92
N ALA A 135 7.69 -18.25 -15.12
CA ALA A 135 8.97 -17.73 -15.57
C ALA A 135 9.73 -18.76 -16.42
N LYS A 136 10.57 -18.27 -17.35
CA LYS A 136 11.52 -19.12 -18.06
C LYS A 136 12.52 -19.72 -17.08
N SER A 137 13.10 -20.87 -17.42
CA SER A 137 14.05 -21.57 -16.55
C SER A 137 15.22 -20.70 -16.09
N GLU A 138 15.73 -19.83 -16.97
CA GLU A 138 16.83 -18.91 -16.69
C GLU A 138 16.46 -17.78 -15.71
N ASP A 139 15.20 -17.36 -15.69
CA ASP A 139 14.70 -16.25 -14.86
C ASP A 139 14.09 -16.73 -13.53
N LYS A 140 13.91 -18.04 -13.37
CA LYS A 140 13.12 -18.64 -12.27
C LYS A 140 13.70 -18.34 -10.89
N GLU A 141 15.02 -18.48 -10.72
CA GLU A 141 15.66 -18.22 -9.43
C GLU A 141 15.67 -16.73 -9.08
N MET A 142 15.89 -15.85 -10.07
CA MET A 142 15.76 -14.40 -9.88
C MET A 142 14.33 -14.00 -9.49
N THR A 143 13.34 -14.59 -10.15
CA THR A 143 11.92 -14.36 -9.84
C THR A 143 11.60 -14.78 -8.40
N LYS A 144 12.07 -15.96 -7.96
CA LYS A 144 11.91 -16.41 -6.57
C LYS A 144 12.55 -15.46 -5.58
N ALA A 145 13.80 -15.05 -5.83
CA ALA A 145 14.52 -14.13 -4.94
C ALA A 145 13.77 -12.80 -4.77
N GLY A 146 13.26 -12.23 -5.86
CA GLY A 146 12.45 -11.00 -5.79
C GLY A 146 11.15 -11.17 -5.00
N ILE A 147 10.49 -12.32 -5.10
CA ILE A 147 9.27 -12.60 -4.32
C ILE A 147 9.58 -12.80 -2.84
N GLU A 148 10.66 -13.52 -2.50
CA GLU A 148 11.06 -13.70 -1.11
C GLU A 148 11.42 -12.35 -0.46
N MET A 149 12.11 -11.46 -1.17
CA MET A 149 12.37 -10.09 -0.70
C MET A 149 11.07 -9.33 -0.40
N MET A 150 10.05 -9.42 -1.27
CA MET A 150 8.75 -8.78 -1.01
C MET A 150 8.04 -9.37 0.22
N LYS A 151 8.19 -10.67 0.49
CA LYS A 151 7.62 -11.31 1.69
C LYS A 151 8.37 -10.89 2.95
N GLU A 152 9.69 -10.81 2.88
CA GLU A 152 10.54 -10.34 3.97
C GLU A 152 10.19 -8.90 4.35
N ASN A 153 10.05 -8.01 3.37
CA ASN A 153 9.61 -6.64 3.63
C ASN A 153 8.22 -6.60 4.27
N TYR A 154 7.26 -7.38 3.74
CA TYR A 154 5.93 -7.46 4.37
C TYR A 154 6.02 -7.91 5.83
N LYS A 155 6.83 -8.93 6.11
CA LYS A 155 7.02 -9.47 7.45
C LYS A 155 7.70 -8.47 8.38
N GLU A 156 8.67 -7.71 7.88
CA GLU A 156 9.33 -6.64 8.62
C GLU A 156 8.33 -5.55 9.00
N ILE A 157 7.47 -5.15 8.05
CA ILE A 157 6.44 -4.13 8.28
C ILE A 157 5.35 -4.64 9.22
N MET A 158 4.75 -5.80 8.92
CA MET A 158 3.52 -6.28 9.56
C MET A 158 3.76 -7.22 10.75
N GLY A 159 4.99 -7.66 10.99
CA GLY A 159 5.32 -8.64 12.02
C GLY A 159 4.76 -10.05 11.75
N ALA A 160 4.22 -10.29 10.55
CA ALA A 160 3.58 -11.55 10.16
C ALA A 160 3.86 -11.85 8.69
N GLU A 161 3.83 -13.13 8.30
CA GLU A 161 3.95 -13.51 6.89
C GLU A 161 2.77 -12.95 6.07
N PRO A 162 2.99 -12.52 4.82
CA PRO A 162 1.88 -12.18 3.92
C PRO A 162 1.02 -13.41 3.68
N TYR A 163 -0.22 -13.21 3.22
CA TYR A 163 -1.20 -14.29 3.01
C TYR A 163 -0.55 -15.58 2.46
N THR A 164 -0.25 -16.50 3.38
CA THR A 164 0.10 -17.87 3.04
C THR A 164 -1.22 -18.55 2.72
N ILE A 165 -1.24 -19.42 1.70
CA ILE A 165 -2.47 -20.06 1.19
C ILE A 165 -3.19 -20.90 2.27
N THR A 166 -2.65 -21.00 3.47
CA THR A 166 -3.22 -21.69 4.62
C THR A 166 -3.56 -20.71 5.75
N GLN A 167 -4.70 -20.03 5.65
CA GLN A 167 -5.50 -19.75 6.84
C GLN A 167 -6.72 -20.69 6.80
N LYS A 168 -6.81 -21.48 7.87
CA LYS A 168 -7.69 -22.61 8.18
C LYS A 168 -8.98 -22.76 7.37
#